data_AF-A0A1B6J6D2-F1
#
_entry.id   AF-A0A1B6J6D2-F1
#
_cell.length_a   1.000
_cell.length_b   1.000
_cell.length_c   1.000
_cell.angle_alpha   90.00
_cell.angle_beta   90.00
_cell.angle_gamma   90.00
#
_symmetry.space_group_name_H-M   'P 1'
#
loop_
_entity.id
_entity.type
_entity.pdbx_description
1 polymer ?
#
loop_
_entity_poly.entity_id
_entity_poly.type
_entity_poly.pdbx_seq_one_letter_code
_entity_poly.pdbx_strand_id
1 'polypeptide(L)'
;LTMDLEYHEKWCGYRPTNCVRCSWSGQAKELKTHVTNNHQLASTNIERTCFLFQGNINRSYARVQFGQVFWEKTMSNSKLKTFSIQLIWVPNGEIEEDVFQMKVEFTSKEKSYVANTKIKFVPKDSADTENSLIFHTDILKHYEESNILTYKLYLTKE
;
A
#
# COMPACT_ATOMS: atom_id res chain seq x y z
N LEU A 1 -27.86 4.21 16.98
CA LEU A 1 -28.51 4.00 15.66
C LEU A 1 -27.78 4.76 14.55
N THR A 2 -27.53 6.07 14.65
CA THR A 2 -26.80 6.84 13.63
C THR A 2 -25.34 6.40 13.42
N MET A 3 -24.60 6.13 14.50
CA MET A 3 -23.20 5.67 14.43
C MET A 3 -23.01 4.32 13.72
N ASP A 4 -24.04 3.46 13.75
CA ASP A 4 -24.00 2.12 13.16
C ASP A 4 -24.25 2.17 11.64
N LEU A 5 -25.10 3.10 11.19
CA LEU A 5 -25.35 3.34 9.77
C LEU A 5 -24.16 4.01 9.09
N GLU A 6 -23.58 5.05 9.67
CA GLU A 6 -22.37 5.70 9.12
C GLU A 6 -21.18 4.74 9.06
N TYR A 7 -21.07 3.85 10.05
CA TYR A 7 -20.09 2.78 10.03
C TYR A 7 -20.38 1.80 8.90
N HIS A 8 -21.62 1.31 8.78
CA HIS A 8 -22.02 0.41 7.71
C HIS A 8 -21.74 0.99 6.31
N GLU A 9 -22.11 2.24 6.04
CA GLU A 9 -21.94 2.87 4.73
C GLU A 9 -20.48 2.89 4.27
N LYS A 10 -19.55 3.08 5.20
CA LYS A 10 -18.10 3.07 4.93
C LYS A 10 -17.57 1.69 4.55
N TRP A 11 -18.13 0.65 5.14
CA TRP A 11 -17.71 -0.74 4.94
C TRP A 11 -18.58 -1.52 3.97
N CYS A 12 -19.68 -0.93 3.52
CA CYS A 12 -20.67 -1.59 2.69
C CYS A 12 -20.04 -2.08 1.38
N GLY A 13 -20.00 -3.40 1.20
CA GLY A 13 -19.47 -4.01 -0.03
C GLY A 13 -20.26 -3.64 -1.30
N TYR A 14 -21.49 -3.14 -1.15
CA TYR A 14 -22.32 -2.67 -2.26
C TYR A 14 -22.10 -1.20 -2.61
N ARG A 15 -21.33 -0.47 -1.81
CA ARG A 15 -21.00 0.93 -2.12
C ARG A 15 -20.25 0.99 -3.46
N PRO A 16 -20.47 2.05 -4.26
CA PRO A 16 -19.70 2.27 -5.47
C PRO A 16 -18.24 2.54 -5.11
N THR A 17 -17.32 1.99 -5.90
CA THR A 17 -15.89 2.28 -5.82
C THR A 17 -15.27 2.34 -7.22
N ASN A 18 -14.11 2.97 -7.30
CA ASN A 18 -13.32 3.07 -8.52
C ASN A 18 -12.00 2.30 -8.36
N CYS A 19 -11.47 1.80 -9.47
CA CYS A 19 -10.10 1.30 -9.54
C CYS A 19 -9.12 2.46 -9.73
N VAL A 20 -8.04 2.55 -8.94
CA VAL A 20 -7.03 3.62 -9.11
C VAL A 20 -6.11 3.40 -10.31
N ARG A 21 -6.24 2.25 -11.00
CA ARG A 21 -5.35 1.82 -12.09
C ARG A 21 -5.99 1.92 -13.48
N CYS A 22 -7.32 2.02 -13.57
CA CYS A 22 -8.05 2.10 -14.84
C CYS A 22 -9.44 2.69 -14.62
N SER A 23 -10.19 2.89 -15.70
CA SER A 23 -11.53 3.50 -15.68
C SER A 23 -12.64 2.59 -15.12
N TRP A 24 -12.31 1.45 -14.52
CA TRP A 24 -13.32 0.55 -13.95
C TRP A 24 -13.98 1.18 -12.73
N SER A 25 -15.31 1.06 -12.68
CA SER A 25 -16.14 1.42 -11.54
C SER A 25 -17.17 0.31 -11.33
N GLY A 26 -17.54 0.07 -10.07
CA GLY A 26 -18.45 -1.01 -9.71
C GLY A 26 -18.66 -1.11 -8.21
N GLN A 27 -19.22 -2.23 -7.76
CA GLN A 27 -19.44 -2.47 -6.34
C GLN A 27 -18.12 -2.80 -5.64
N ALA A 28 -17.93 -2.31 -4.42
CA ALA A 28 -16.67 -2.52 -3.69
C ALA A 28 -16.31 -4.00 -3.52
N LYS A 29 -17.29 -4.88 -3.29
CA LYS A 29 -17.09 -6.34 -3.21
C LYS A 29 -16.55 -6.98 -4.49
N GLU A 30 -16.76 -6.36 -5.64
CA GLU A 30 -16.28 -6.85 -6.94
C GLU A 30 -14.84 -6.39 -7.23
N LEU A 31 -14.33 -5.40 -6.47
CA LEU A 31 -13.03 -4.80 -6.70
C LEU A 31 -11.90 -5.84 -6.66
N LYS A 32 -11.95 -6.79 -5.71
CA LYS A 32 -10.96 -7.86 -5.58
C LYS A 32 -10.87 -8.67 -6.88
N THR A 33 -12.01 -9.16 -7.37
CA THR A 33 -12.09 -9.93 -8.61
C THR A 33 -11.61 -9.09 -9.80
N HIS A 34 -12.01 -7.82 -9.87
CA HIS A 34 -11.53 -6.90 -10.90
C HIS A 34 -10.00 -6.79 -10.88
N VAL A 35 -9.38 -6.48 -9.72
CA VAL A 35 -7.94 -6.27 -9.67
C VAL A 35 -7.14 -7.54 -9.94
N THR A 36 -7.60 -8.70 -9.43
CA THR A 36 -6.94 -9.98 -9.68
C THR A 36 -6.96 -10.35 -11.16
N ASN A 37 -8.07 -10.11 -11.87
CA ASN A 37 -8.21 -10.52 -13.27
C ASN A 37 -7.57 -9.55 -14.27
N ASN A 38 -7.58 -8.25 -13.95
CA ASN A 38 -7.22 -7.21 -14.93
C ASN A 38 -5.86 -6.55 -14.63
N HIS A 39 -5.37 -6.64 -13.39
CA HIS A 39 -4.10 -6.05 -12.98
C HIS A 39 -3.18 -7.16 -12.48
N GLN A 40 -2.32 -7.70 -13.36
CA GLN A 40 -1.34 -8.77 -13.05
C GLN A 40 -0.41 -8.47 -11.86
N LEU A 41 -0.38 -7.22 -11.42
CA LEU A 41 0.39 -6.72 -10.27
C LEU A 41 -0.35 -6.84 -8.93
N ALA A 42 -1.55 -7.44 -8.88
CA ALA A 42 -2.27 -7.84 -7.67
C ALA A 42 -1.56 -8.98 -6.91
N SER A 43 -0.26 -8.83 -6.68
CA SER A 43 0.61 -9.89 -6.19
C SER A 43 0.86 -9.75 -4.69
N THR A 44 0.77 -10.88 -3.99
CA THR A 44 1.29 -11.04 -2.62
C THR A 44 2.81 -11.15 -2.57
N ASN A 45 3.49 -11.02 -3.73
CA ASN A 45 4.95 -10.96 -3.76
C ASN A 45 5.41 -9.88 -2.78
N ILE A 46 6.45 -10.18 -2.02
CA ILE A 46 7.06 -9.26 -1.07
C ILE A 46 8.13 -8.41 -1.73
N GLU A 47 8.73 -8.87 -2.83
CA GLU A 47 9.82 -8.18 -3.51
C GLU A 47 9.29 -7.01 -4.34
N ARG A 48 9.98 -5.88 -4.22
CA ARG A 48 9.65 -4.62 -4.88
C ARG A 48 10.90 -4.01 -5.48
N THR A 49 10.71 -3.38 -6.62
CA THR A 49 11.76 -2.60 -7.30
C THR A 49 11.25 -1.20 -7.59
N CYS A 50 12.11 -0.20 -7.42
CA CYS A 50 11.78 1.20 -7.62
C CYS A 50 12.97 1.97 -8.21
N PHE A 51 12.72 2.80 -9.22
CA PHE A 51 13.72 3.67 -9.85
C PHE A 51 13.84 5.00 -9.10
N LEU A 52 14.18 4.93 -7.81
CA LEU A 52 14.00 6.02 -6.82
C LEU A 52 14.64 7.35 -7.23
N PHE A 53 15.78 7.31 -7.90
CA PHE A 53 16.67 8.46 -8.10
C PHE A 53 16.53 9.13 -9.47
N GLN A 54 15.54 8.72 -10.28
CA GLN A 54 15.25 9.34 -11.58
C GLN A 54 14.30 10.55 -11.49
N GLY A 55 13.86 10.92 -10.28
CA GLY A 55 13.01 12.08 -10.05
C GLY A 55 11.94 11.83 -8.99
N ASN A 56 10.88 12.64 -9.02
CA ASN A 56 9.72 12.41 -8.19
C ASN A 56 8.97 11.18 -8.69
N ILE A 57 8.54 10.33 -7.77
CA ILE A 57 7.78 9.12 -8.08
C ILE A 57 6.45 9.23 -7.37
N ASN A 58 5.40 8.84 -8.07
CA ASN A 58 4.09 8.57 -7.49
C ASN A 58 3.52 7.35 -8.22
N ARG A 59 3.60 6.18 -7.60
CA ARG A 59 3.12 4.93 -8.18
C ARG A 59 2.18 4.25 -7.20
N SER A 60 1.07 3.75 -7.72
CA SER A 60 0.09 2.98 -6.96
C SER A 60 -0.02 1.58 -7.55
N TYR A 61 -0.01 0.56 -6.69
CA TYR A 61 -0.18 -0.85 -7.07
C TYR A 61 -1.36 -1.45 -6.30
N ALA A 62 -2.04 -2.41 -6.92
CA ALA A 62 -3.03 -3.22 -6.23
C ALA A 62 -2.30 -4.31 -5.44
N ARG A 63 -2.61 -4.48 -4.16
CA ARG A 63 -2.19 -5.64 -3.37
C ARG A 63 -3.45 -6.36 -2.88
N VAL A 64 -3.56 -7.64 -3.20
CA VAL A 64 -4.65 -8.48 -2.69
C VAL A 64 -4.07 -9.42 -1.65
N GLN A 65 -4.51 -9.30 -0.40
CA GLN A 65 -4.01 -10.13 0.69
C GLN A 65 -5.07 -10.26 1.78
N PHE A 66 -5.13 -11.42 2.44
CA PHE A 66 -6.12 -11.70 3.50
C PHE A 66 -7.58 -11.46 3.07
N GLY A 67 -7.90 -11.71 1.80
CA GLY A 67 -9.23 -11.45 1.25
C GLY A 67 -9.53 -9.97 0.93
N GLN A 68 -8.63 -9.06 1.30
CA GLN A 68 -8.80 -7.60 1.21
C GLN A 68 -8.01 -7.01 0.04
N VAL A 69 -8.38 -5.79 -0.37
CA VAL A 69 -7.67 -5.00 -1.41
C VAL A 69 -7.00 -3.79 -0.76
N PHE A 70 -5.70 -3.65 -0.98
CA PHE A 70 -4.92 -2.49 -0.55
C PHE A 70 -4.34 -1.78 -1.77
N TRP A 71 -4.39 -0.45 -1.77
CA TRP A 71 -3.58 0.38 -2.66
C TRP A 71 -2.22 0.62 -2.00
N GLU A 72 -1.19 0.02 -2.58
CA GLU A 72 0.19 0.24 -2.19
C GLU A 72 0.73 1.44 -2.97
N LYS A 73 0.87 2.58 -2.29
CA LYS A 73 1.42 3.81 -2.86
C LYS A 73 2.89 3.94 -2.50
N THR A 74 3.71 4.22 -3.50
CA THR A 74 5.12 4.54 -3.36
C THR A 74 5.35 5.95 -3.88
N MET A 75 5.92 6.81 -3.04
CA MET A 75 6.13 8.22 -3.35
C MET A 75 7.58 8.59 -3.07
N SER A 76 8.20 9.31 -4.00
CA SER A 76 9.53 9.89 -3.81
C SER A 76 9.44 11.40 -4.04
N ASN A 77 9.98 12.17 -3.10
CA ASN A 77 10.12 13.61 -3.21
C ASN A 77 11.61 13.97 -3.14
N SER A 78 12.17 14.35 -4.29
CA SER A 78 13.59 14.65 -4.41
C SER A 78 14.00 15.90 -3.63
N LYS A 79 13.12 16.89 -3.50
CA LYS A 79 13.38 18.12 -2.74
C LYS A 79 13.47 17.86 -1.23
N LEU A 80 12.57 17.02 -0.72
CA LEU A 80 12.54 16.63 0.69
C LEU A 80 13.48 15.45 1.01
N LYS A 81 14.08 14.83 -0.01
CA LYS A 81 14.86 13.60 0.11
C LYS A 81 14.11 12.50 0.84
N THR A 82 12.82 12.33 0.54
CA THR A 82 11.97 11.32 1.17
C THR A 82 11.48 10.28 0.17
N PHE A 83 11.50 9.03 0.57
CA PHE A 83 10.76 7.93 -0.04
C PHE A 83 9.73 7.43 0.95
N SER A 84 8.48 7.23 0.55
CA SER A 84 7.45 6.70 1.41
C SER A 84 6.71 5.54 0.76
N ILE A 85 6.36 4.56 1.58
CA ILE A 85 5.48 3.46 1.23
C ILE A 85 4.23 3.61 2.10
N GLN A 86 3.06 3.66 1.48
CA GLN A 86 1.78 3.78 2.15
C GLN A 86 0.88 2.63 1.70
N LEU A 87 0.15 2.03 2.64
CA LEU A 87 -0.94 1.11 2.32
C LEU A 87 -2.26 1.81 2.62
N ILE A 88 -3.17 1.79 1.65
CA ILE A 88 -4.53 2.30 1.80
C ILE A 88 -5.48 1.13 1.62
N TRP A 89 -6.23 0.78 2.66
CA TRP A 89 -7.26 -0.23 2.54
C TRP A 89 -8.45 0.30 1.76
N VAL A 90 -8.96 -0.52 0.85
CA VAL A 90 -10.25 -0.30 0.22
C VAL A 90 -11.27 -1.23 0.88
N PRO A 91 -12.20 -0.70 1.70
CA PRO A 91 -13.32 -1.47 2.21
C PRO A 91 -14.06 -2.14 1.04
N ASN A 92 -14.10 -3.47 1.03
CA ASN A 92 -14.73 -4.28 -0.02
C ASN A 92 -15.76 -5.28 0.54
N GLY A 93 -16.26 -5.07 1.76
CA GLY A 93 -17.20 -5.95 2.43
C GLY A 93 -16.81 -6.21 3.88
N GLU A 94 -17.08 -7.41 4.37
CA GLU A 94 -16.84 -7.79 5.75
C GLU A 94 -15.36 -7.69 6.14
N ILE A 95 -15.16 -7.23 7.37
CA ILE A 95 -13.86 -7.05 8.01
C ILE A 95 -13.69 -8.17 9.00
N GLU A 96 -12.68 -9.00 8.79
CA GLU A 96 -12.25 -9.94 9.82
C GLU A 96 -11.24 -9.30 10.78
N GLU A 97 -10.40 -8.38 10.27
CA GLU A 97 -9.29 -7.77 10.99
C GLU A 97 -8.94 -6.41 10.37
N ASP A 98 -8.77 -5.38 11.19
CA ASP A 98 -8.48 -4.00 10.79
C ASP A 98 -7.08 -3.52 11.17
N VAL A 99 -6.28 -4.42 11.76
CA VAL A 99 -4.95 -4.15 12.29
C VAL A 99 -3.95 -5.12 11.68
N PHE A 100 -2.83 -4.59 11.21
CA PHE A 100 -1.77 -5.37 10.56
C PHE A 100 -0.39 -4.84 10.94
N GLN A 101 0.62 -5.68 10.77
CA GLN A 101 2.02 -5.30 10.85
C GLN A 101 2.58 -5.10 9.45
N MET A 102 3.10 -3.90 9.17
CA MET A 102 3.83 -3.59 7.94
C MET A 102 5.32 -3.56 8.23
N LYS A 103 6.09 -4.30 7.44
CA LYS A 103 7.55 -4.35 7.54
C LYS A 103 8.18 -4.10 6.18
N VAL A 104 9.19 -3.25 6.15
CA VAL A 104 10.01 -2.96 4.97
C VAL A 104 11.46 -3.30 5.28
N GLU A 105 12.08 -4.05 4.38
CA GLU A 105 13.49 -4.44 4.47
C GLU A 105 14.26 -3.99 3.23
N PHE A 106 15.33 -3.25 3.45
CA PHE A 106 16.38 -2.97 2.46
C PHE A 106 17.61 -3.79 2.83
N THR A 107 18.16 -4.53 1.87
CA THR A 107 19.31 -5.40 2.10
C THR A 107 20.32 -5.25 0.98
N SER A 108 21.59 -5.12 1.32
CA SER A 108 22.73 -5.25 0.42
C SER A 108 23.67 -6.33 0.94
N LYS A 109 24.80 -6.57 0.28
CA LYS A 109 25.77 -7.61 0.71
C LYS A 109 26.30 -7.40 2.14
N GLU A 110 26.38 -6.15 2.59
CA GLU A 110 27.07 -5.80 3.84
C GLU A 110 26.14 -5.17 4.89
N LYS A 111 24.96 -4.69 4.49
CA LYS A 111 24.09 -3.86 5.33
C LYS A 111 22.64 -4.28 5.19
N SER A 112 21.86 -4.02 6.23
CA SER A 112 20.41 -4.09 6.19
C SER A 112 19.79 -2.92 6.92
N TYR A 113 18.63 -2.48 6.44
CA TYR A 113 17.77 -1.53 7.13
C TYR A 113 16.35 -2.08 7.14
N VAL A 114 15.82 -2.27 8.35
CA VAL A 114 14.47 -2.77 8.59
C VAL A 114 13.66 -1.72 9.31
N ALA A 115 12.47 -1.44 8.81
CA ALA A 115 11.47 -0.64 9.50
C ALA A 115 10.18 -1.44 9.65
N ASN A 116 9.56 -1.36 10.82
CA ASN A 116 8.30 -2.03 11.13
C ASN A 116 7.34 -1.00 11.71
N THR A 117 6.05 -1.13 11.38
CA THR A 117 5.01 -0.33 12.00
C THR A 117 3.70 -1.11 12.07
N LYS A 118 2.90 -0.78 13.08
CA LYS A 118 1.53 -1.23 13.21
C LYS A 118 0.64 -0.32 12.39
N ILE A 119 -0.13 -0.91 11.50
CA ILE A 119 -1.09 -0.21 10.64
C ILE A 119 -2.49 -0.56 11.12
N LYS A 120 -3.26 0.47 11.47
CA LYS A 120 -4.68 0.34 11.73
C LYS A 120 -5.43 1.03 10.61
N PHE A 121 -6.20 0.27 9.87
CA PHE A 121 -6.96 0.83 8.77
C PHE A 121 -8.31 1.30 9.27
N VAL A 122 -8.51 2.61 9.23
CA VAL A 122 -9.79 3.24 9.49
C VAL A 122 -10.32 3.76 8.15
N PRO A 123 -11.58 3.50 7.77
CA PRO A 123 -12.24 4.20 6.67
C PRO A 123 -12.56 5.61 7.16
N LYS A 124 -11.51 6.41 7.17
CA LYS A 124 -11.62 7.84 6.94
C LYS A 124 -11.01 8.07 5.57
N ASP A 125 -11.29 9.22 4.98
CA ASP A 125 -10.46 9.76 3.92
C ASP A 125 -9.06 9.92 4.50
N SER A 126 -8.28 8.84 4.47
CA SER A 126 -7.00 8.73 5.16
C SER A 126 -6.17 9.89 4.65
N ALA A 127 -5.78 10.80 5.54
CA ALA A 127 -4.84 11.85 5.20
C ALA A 127 -3.63 11.19 4.49
N ASP A 128 -3.03 11.89 3.54
CA ASP A 128 -2.01 11.35 2.60
C ASP A 128 -0.76 10.72 3.27
N THR A 129 -0.68 10.71 4.60
CA THR A 129 0.45 10.21 5.39
C THR A 129 0.11 9.14 6.43
N GLU A 130 -1.17 8.84 6.71
CA GLU A 130 -1.52 7.76 7.63
C GLU A 130 -1.12 6.39 7.05
N ASN A 131 -0.77 5.43 7.92
CA ASN A 131 -0.37 4.07 7.53
C ASN A 131 0.79 4.02 6.52
N SER A 132 1.80 4.86 6.76
CA SER A 132 2.99 4.97 5.92
C SER A 132 4.29 4.74 6.69
N LEU A 133 5.30 4.23 5.98
CA LEU A 133 6.69 4.30 6.39
C LEU A 133 7.42 5.28 5.48
N ILE A 134 8.18 6.20 6.09
CA ILE A 134 8.92 7.25 5.38
C ILE A 134 10.41 7.09 5.67
N PHE A 135 11.21 7.15 4.62
CA PHE A 135 12.64 6.90 4.62
C PHE A 135 13.37 8.09 4.00
N HIS A 136 14.51 8.46 4.58
CA HIS A 136 15.40 9.45 3.97
C HIS A 136 16.20 8.81 2.83
N THR A 137 16.17 9.40 1.64
CA THR A 137 16.75 8.78 0.43
C THR A 137 18.26 8.68 0.47
N ASP A 138 18.96 9.55 1.21
CA ASP A 138 20.42 9.43 1.39
C ASP A 138 20.80 8.13 2.14
N ILE A 139 19.93 7.59 3.00
CA ILE A 139 20.14 6.28 3.63
C ILE A 139 19.95 5.17 2.59
N LEU A 140 18.93 5.31 1.74
CA LEU A 140 18.55 4.30 0.76
C LEU A 140 19.57 4.12 -0.37
N LYS A 141 20.40 5.14 -0.65
CA LYS A 141 21.50 5.05 -1.63
C LYS A 141 22.46 3.88 -1.39
N HIS A 142 22.59 3.43 -0.15
CA HIS A 142 23.46 2.29 0.19
C HIS A 142 22.90 0.93 -0.23
N TYR A 143 21.63 0.88 -0.65
CA TYR A 143 20.90 -0.33 -1.03
C TYR A 143 20.48 -0.32 -2.51
N GLU A 144 20.93 0.68 -3.26
CA GLU A 144 20.67 0.83 -4.68
C GLU A 144 21.72 0.08 -5.50
N GLU A 145 21.26 -0.67 -6.50
CA GLU A 145 22.13 -1.32 -7.48
C GLU A 145 21.67 -0.93 -8.89
N SER A 146 22.57 -0.41 -9.73
CA SER A 146 22.28 -0.04 -11.14
C SER A 146 21.05 0.88 -11.32
N ASN A 147 20.91 1.89 -10.46
CA ASN A 147 19.77 2.82 -10.42
C ASN A 147 18.42 2.22 -9.99
N ILE A 148 18.44 1.02 -9.40
CA ILE A 148 17.26 0.30 -8.95
C ILE A 148 17.39 0.04 -7.45
N LEU A 149 16.40 0.52 -6.70
CA LEU A 149 16.23 0.17 -5.31
C LEU A 149 15.36 -1.08 -5.21
N THR A 150 15.91 -2.14 -4.64
CA THR A 150 15.17 -3.39 -4.35
C THR A 150 14.90 -3.47 -2.86
N TYR A 151 13.66 -3.81 -2.48
CA TYR A 151 13.26 -3.96 -1.09
C TYR A 151 12.17 -5.02 -0.94
N LYS A 152 11.98 -5.51 0.29
CA LYS A 152 10.90 -6.42 0.64
C LYS A 152 9.85 -5.70 1.46
N LEU A 153 8.58 -5.86 1.10
CA LEU A 153 7.43 -5.32 1.81
C LEU A 153 6.50 -6.44 2.28
N TYR A 154 6.48 -6.62 3.59
CA TYR A 154 5.64 -7.57 4.28
C TYR A 154 4.42 -6.86 4.86
N LEU A 155 3.30 -7.57 4.81
CA LEU A 155 2.08 -7.25 5.54
C LEU A 155 1.66 -8.54 6.24
N THR A 156 1.55 -8.53 7.55
CA THR A 156 1.15 -9.71 8.34
C THR A 156 0.02 -9.35 9.29
N LYS A 157 -0.80 -10.35 9.62
CA LYS A 157 -1.77 -10.26 10.72
C LYS A 157 -1.03 -10.15 12.05
N GLU A 158 -1.67 -9.57 13.07
CA GLU A 158 -1.11 -9.60 14.44
C GLU A 158 -1.24 -10.99 15.10
#